data_AF-X0ZR30-F1
#
_entry.id   AF-X0ZR30-F1
#
_cell.length_a   1.000
_cell.length_b   1.000
_cell.length_c   1.000
_cell.angle_alpha   90.00
_cell.angle_beta   90.00
_cell.angle_gamma   90.00
#
_symmetry.space_group_name_H-M   'P 1'
#
loop_
_entity.id
_entity.type
_entity.pdbx_description
1 polymer ?
#
loop_
_entity_poly.entity_id
_entity_poly.type
_entity_poly.pdbx_seq_one_letter_code
_entity_poly.pdbx_strand_id
1 'polypeptide(L)'
;KKLKKIFIQYFGENFAVKYHPGDCKDTLNFHWVRAGNILKQFIPGEYFYNENTKYYISYHSNTITDEHNYTRSNNIRISLLYLLPFKEEYIRENLFNIFKSKIKGKVLFPKSFTELENIFKDEMI
;
A
#
# COMPACT_ATOMS: atom_id res chain seq x y z
N LYS A 1 -4.73 -0.28 -13.91
CA LYS A 1 -3.86 0.21 -15.01
C LYS A 1 -3.06 1.48 -14.65
N LYS A 2 -3.68 2.55 -14.13
CA LYS A 2 -2.98 3.80 -13.77
C LYS A 2 -1.95 3.63 -12.63
N LEU A 3 -2.31 2.98 -11.52
CA LEU A 3 -1.37 2.68 -10.41
C LEU A 3 -0.09 1.95 -10.86
N LYS A 4 -0.22 0.94 -11.72
CA LYS A 4 0.93 0.22 -12.30
C LYS A 4 1.88 1.18 -13.03
N LYS A 5 1.35 2.10 -13.84
CA LYS A 5 2.17 3.09 -14.57
C LYS A 5 2.90 4.01 -13.60
N ILE A 6 2.22 4.48 -12.55
CA ILE A 6 2.82 5.33 -11.51
C ILE A 6 3.97 4.57 -10.83
N PHE A 7 3.73 3.37 -10.31
CA PHE A 7 4.79 2.63 -9.62
C PHE A 7 6.00 2.33 -10.52
N ILE A 8 5.78 1.95 -11.78
CA ILE A 8 6.90 1.76 -12.73
C ILE A 8 7.64 3.07 -13.02
N GLN A 9 6.93 4.19 -13.13
CA GLN A 9 7.54 5.50 -13.38
C GLN A 9 8.47 5.94 -12.24
N TYR A 10 8.05 5.77 -10.98
CA TYR A 10 8.82 6.25 -9.81
C TYR A 10 9.80 5.22 -9.25
N PHE A 11 9.52 3.93 -9.42
CA PHE A 11 10.32 2.85 -8.83
C PHE A 11 10.97 1.93 -9.86
N GLY A 12 10.67 2.05 -11.16
CA GLY A 12 11.13 1.11 -12.17
C GLY A 12 10.64 -0.31 -11.85
N GLU A 13 11.56 -1.26 -11.74
CA GLU A 13 11.30 -2.62 -11.24
C GLU A 13 11.68 -2.81 -9.77
N ASN A 14 12.14 -1.76 -9.09
CA ASN A 14 12.62 -1.77 -7.70
C ASN A 14 11.49 -1.67 -6.68
N PHE A 15 10.45 -2.48 -6.85
CA PHE A 15 9.40 -2.63 -5.85
C PHE A 15 8.96 -4.09 -5.77
N ALA A 16 8.39 -4.47 -4.62
CA ALA A 16 7.85 -5.80 -4.39
C ALA A 16 6.34 -5.72 -4.18
N VAL A 17 5.62 -6.73 -4.67
CA VAL A 17 4.17 -6.84 -4.52
C VAL A 17 3.84 -8.09 -3.74
N LYS A 18 3.14 -7.92 -2.62
CA LYS A 18 2.61 -9.01 -1.82
C LYS A 18 1.09 -9.04 -1.93
N TYR A 19 0.55 -10.18 -2.34
CA TYR A 19 -0.89 -10.43 -2.37
C TYR A 19 -1.38 -11.08 -1.08
N HIS A 20 -2.68 -10.98 -0.81
CA HIS A 20 -3.27 -11.59 0.38
C HIS A 20 -3.26 -13.12 0.23
N PRO A 21 -2.98 -13.90 1.28
CA PRO A 21 -2.94 -15.36 1.19
C PRO A 21 -4.29 -15.99 0.82
N GLY A 22 -5.40 -15.30 1.09
CA GLY A 22 -6.74 -15.69 0.67
C GLY A 22 -7.07 -15.41 -0.81
N ASP A 23 -6.19 -14.72 -1.54
CA ASP A 23 -6.39 -14.48 -2.98
C ASP A 23 -6.04 -15.76 -3.76
N CYS A 24 -7.06 -16.41 -4.35
CA CYS A 24 -6.89 -17.51 -5.29
C CYS A 24 -6.36 -17.04 -6.68
N LYS A 25 -6.03 -17.99 -7.56
CA LYS A 25 -5.51 -17.72 -8.92
C LYS A 25 -6.41 -16.79 -9.74
N ASP A 26 -7.71 -16.82 -9.54
CA ASP A 26 -8.65 -15.96 -10.25
C ASP A 26 -8.62 -14.51 -9.75
N THR A 27 -8.50 -14.30 -8.44
CA THR A 27 -8.23 -12.97 -7.85
C THR A 27 -6.86 -12.41 -8.21
N LEU A 28 -5.86 -13.27 -8.46
CA LEU A 28 -4.55 -12.85 -8.96
C LEU A 28 -4.63 -12.22 -10.37
N ASN A 29 -5.59 -12.62 -11.21
CA ASN A 29 -5.88 -11.97 -12.49
C ASN A 29 -6.54 -10.60 -12.32
N PHE A 30 -7.21 -10.38 -11.17
CA PHE A 30 -7.75 -9.10 -10.75
C PHE A 30 -6.75 -8.20 -10.01
N HIS A 31 -5.49 -8.58 -9.84
CA HIS A 31 -4.51 -7.67 -9.26
C HIS A 31 -3.84 -6.82 -10.33
N TRP A 32 -3.95 -5.50 -10.17
CA TRP A 32 -3.68 -4.55 -11.25
C TRP A 32 -2.20 -4.20 -11.40
N VAL A 33 -1.36 -4.69 -10.49
CA VAL A 33 0.08 -4.45 -10.45
C VAL A 33 0.83 -5.78 -10.51
N ARG A 34 0.85 -6.39 -11.70
CA ARG A 34 1.78 -7.48 -12.06
C ARG A 34 3.08 -6.88 -12.59
N ALA A 35 3.89 -6.33 -11.71
CA ALA A 35 5.20 -5.77 -12.00
C ALA A 35 6.03 -5.76 -10.71
N GLY A 36 7.35 -5.62 -10.84
CA GLY A 36 8.28 -5.78 -9.73
C GLY A 36 8.39 -7.23 -9.24
N ASN A 37 8.98 -7.40 -8.06
CA ASN A 37 9.20 -8.71 -7.43
C ASN A 37 7.94 -9.20 -6.72
N ILE A 38 7.31 -10.25 -7.23
CA ILE A 38 6.12 -10.85 -6.59
C ILE A 38 6.56 -11.71 -5.41
N LEU A 39 6.09 -11.35 -4.21
CA LEU A 39 6.43 -12.05 -2.97
C LEU A 39 5.55 -13.28 -2.75
N LYS A 40 6.10 -14.26 -2.01
CA LYS A 40 5.39 -15.50 -1.64
C LYS A 40 4.16 -15.16 -0.79
N GLN A 41 2.98 -15.60 -1.23
CA GLN A 41 1.71 -15.25 -0.59
C GLN A 41 1.55 -15.82 0.82
N PHE A 42 2.02 -17.05 1.06
CA PHE A 42 1.85 -17.77 2.33
C PHE A 42 2.64 -17.14 3.50
N ILE A 43 3.65 -16.32 3.21
CA ILE A 43 4.41 -15.59 4.23
C ILE A 43 3.56 -14.39 4.68
N PRO A 44 3.33 -14.15 5.99
CA PRO A 44 2.59 -12.98 6.46
C PRO A 44 3.29 -11.66 6.07
N GLY A 45 2.52 -10.57 5.93
CA GLY A 45 3.05 -9.30 5.42
C GLY A 45 4.07 -8.65 6.35
N GLU A 46 3.88 -8.88 7.64
CA GLU A 46 4.68 -8.42 8.77
C GLU A 46 6.14 -8.92 8.70
N TYR A 47 6.38 -10.05 8.03
CA TYR A 47 7.72 -10.63 7.88
C TYR A 47 8.54 -9.99 6.76
N PHE A 48 7.91 -9.17 5.90
CA PHE A 48 8.61 -8.47 4.82
C PHE A 48 9.03 -7.05 5.22
N TYR A 49 8.84 -6.67 6.49
CA TYR A 49 9.31 -5.38 6.97
C TYR A 49 10.84 -5.37 7.08
N ASN A 50 11.44 -4.37 6.46
CA ASN A 50 12.87 -4.11 6.41
C ASN A 50 13.12 -2.59 6.57
N GLU A 51 14.13 -2.23 7.35
CA GLU A 51 14.56 -0.83 7.54
C GLU A 51 14.91 -0.11 6.24
N ASN A 52 15.40 -0.87 5.24
CA ASN A 52 15.79 -0.37 3.94
C ASN A 52 14.60 -0.08 2.99
N THR A 53 13.38 -0.47 3.36
CA THR A 53 12.21 -0.29 2.48
C THR A 53 11.54 1.07 2.72
N LYS A 54 11.83 2.06 1.87
CA LYS A 54 11.30 3.43 2.05
C LYS A 54 9.77 3.52 2.12
N TYR A 55 9.04 2.79 1.28
CA TYR A 55 7.58 2.91 1.20
C TYR A 55 6.88 1.57 1.48
N TYR A 56 5.87 1.60 2.36
CA TYR A 56 4.86 0.55 2.45
C TYR A 56 3.53 1.08 1.98
N ILE A 57 3.03 0.49 0.89
CA ILE A 57 1.84 0.95 0.20
C ILE A 57 0.81 -0.17 0.21
N SER A 58 -0.40 0.12 0.66
CA SER A 58 -1.48 -0.86 0.72
C SER A 58 -2.83 -0.15 0.57
N TYR A 59 -3.89 -0.88 0.21
CA TYR A 59 -5.23 -0.29 0.21
C TYR A 59 -5.75 -0.02 1.62
N HIS A 60 -5.77 -1.04 2.48
CA HIS A 60 -6.29 -0.96 3.86
C HIS A 60 -5.80 -2.12 4.74
N SER A 61 -4.68 -2.76 4.40
CA SER A 61 -4.09 -3.86 5.18
C SER A 61 -3.67 -3.40 6.58
N ASN A 62 -3.98 -4.22 7.58
CA ASN A 62 -3.52 -3.99 8.97
C ASN A 62 -1.98 -4.02 9.07
N THR A 63 -1.28 -4.59 8.09
CA THR A 63 0.20 -4.63 8.09
C THR A 63 0.79 -3.21 8.21
N ILE A 64 0.20 -2.23 7.52
CA ILE A 64 0.67 -0.84 7.55
C ILE A 64 0.14 -0.03 8.74
N THR A 65 -0.61 -0.64 9.68
CA THR A 65 -1.18 0.07 10.85
C THR A 65 -0.42 -0.21 12.16
N ASP A 66 0.36 -1.29 12.24
CA ASP A 66 0.99 -1.76 13.49
C ASP A 66 2.27 -1.00 13.87
N GLU A 67 2.39 -0.62 15.16
CA GLU A 67 3.49 0.13 15.79
C GLU A 67 4.81 -0.64 15.82
N HIS A 68 4.78 -1.97 15.87
CA HIS A 68 6.00 -2.77 15.96
C HIS A 68 6.86 -2.65 14.68
N ASN A 69 6.24 -2.19 13.60
CA ASN A 69 6.92 -1.80 12.36
C ASN A 69 7.45 -0.35 12.40
N TYR A 70 7.01 0.51 13.34
CA TYR A 70 7.35 1.94 13.42
C TYR A 70 8.70 2.19 14.08
N THR A 71 9.05 1.40 15.09
CA THR A 71 10.24 1.66 15.93
C THR A 71 11.57 1.40 15.23
N ARG A 72 11.56 0.79 14.04
CA ARG A 72 12.78 0.35 13.34
C ARG A 72 13.11 1.14 12.07
N SER A 73 12.27 2.08 11.63
CA SER A 73 12.46 2.61 10.27
C SER A 73 11.77 3.96 9.97
N ASN A 74 12.48 4.83 9.24
CA ASN A 74 11.94 6.07 8.65
C ASN A 74 11.03 5.80 7.45
N ASN A 75 10.27 4.69 7.46
CA ASN A 75 9.49 4.26 6.31
C ASN A 75 8.16 5.01 6.22
N ILE A 76 7.81 5.41 4.99
CA ILE A 76 6.59 6.13 4.65
C ILE A 76 5.49 5.10 4.38
N ARG A 77 4.39 5.23 5.13
CA ARG A 77 3.22 4.36 5.00
C ARG A 77 2.12 5.08 4.25
N ILE A 78 1.59 4.45 3.21
CA ILE A 78 0.58 5.03 2.33
C ILE A 78 -0.60 4.07 2.21
N SER A 79 -1.79 4.57 2.56
CA SER A 79 -3.05 3.90 2.32
C SER A 79 -3.70 4.42 1.04
N LEU A 80 -3.95 3.54 0.08
CA LEU A 80 -4.60 3.85 -1.20
C LEU A 80 -6.14 3.79 -1.10
N LEU A 81 -6.70 3.75 0.10
CA LEU A 81 -8.15 3.59 0.33
C LEU A 81 -9.00 4.60 -0.47
N TYR A 82 -8.58 5.86 -0.53
CA TYR A 82 -9.30 6.91 -1.27
C TYR A 82 -9.14 6.82 -2.80
N LEU A 83 -8.17 6.04 -3.29
CA LEU A 83 -7.98 5.81 -4.72
C LEU A 83 -8.76 4.59 -5.23
N LEU A 84 -9.39 3.83 -4.33
CA LEU A 84 -10.26 2.74 -4.70
C LEU A 84 -11.63 3.24 -5.18
N PRO A 85 -12.17 2.65 -6.26
CA PRO A 85 -13.54 2.91 -6.67
C PRO A 85 -14.49 2.25 -5.67
N PHE A 86 -15.34 3.05 -5.02
CA PHE A 86 -16.47 2.57 -4.24
C PHE A 86 -17.75 3.01 -4.94
N LYS A 87 -18.79 2.16 -4.91
CA LYS A 87 -20.12 2.53 -5.43
C LYS A 87 -20.75 3.63 -4.58
N GLU A 88 -20.50 3.60 -3.27
CA GLU A 88 -21.12 4.47 -2.27
C GLU A 88 -20.04 4.98 -1.30
N GLU A 89 -20.03 6.28 -1.04
CA GLU A 89 -18.96 6.94 -0.26
C GLU A 89 -18.94 6.48 1.21
N TYR A 90 -20.10 6.25 1.82
CA TYR A 90 -20.18 5.82 3.23
C TYR A 90 -19.48 4.47 3.48
N ILE A 91 -19.39 3.60 2.45
CA ILE A 91 -18.65 2.33 2.57
C ILE A 91 -17.16 2.63 2.77
N ARG A 92 -16.62 3.59 2.01
CA ARG A 92 -15.23 4.03 2.17
C ARG A 92 -15.02 4.65 3.55
N GLU A 93 -15.93 5.51 4.00
CA GLU A 93 -15.84 6.15 5.32
C GLU A 93 -15.88 5.13 6.45
N ASN A 94 -16.76 4.14 6.38
CA ASN A 94 -16.82 3.04 7.35
C ASN A 94 -15.52 2.23 7.36
N LEU A 95 -14.98 1.87 6.20
CA LEU A 95 -13.68 1.21 6.11
C LEU A 95 -12.56 2.09 6.70
N PHE A 96 -12.57 3.38 6.39
CA PHE A 96 -11.61 4.33 6.92
C PHE A 96 -11.68 4.40 8.44
N ASN A 97 -12.88 4.44 9.03
CA ASN A 97 -13.06 4.49 10.48
C ASN A 97 -12.57 3.21 11.16
N ILE A 98 -12.86 2.03 10.61
CA ILE A 98 -12.34 0.74 11.10
C ILE A 98 -10.82 0.69 10.97
N PHE A 99 -10.27 1.21 9.87
CA PHE A 99 -8.84 1.24 9.65
C PHE A 99 -8.15 2.23 10.60
N LYS A 100 -8.70 3.43 10.75
CA LYS A 100 -8.20 4.53 11.59
C LYS A 100 -8.08 4.11 13.04
N SER A 101 -9.02 3.34 13.58
CA SER A 101 -8.96 2.87 14.98
C SER A 101 -7.78 1.94 15.26
N LYS A 102 -7.16 1.36 14.22
CA LYS A 102 -6.01 0.44 14.33
C LYS A 102 -4.67 1.11 14.06
N ILE A 103 -4.67 2.34 13.55
CA ILE A 103 -3.44 3.06 13.19
C ILE A 103 -2.73 3.47 14.46
N LYS A 104 -1.50 2.96 14.64
CA LYS A 104 -0.65 3.31 15.77
C LYS A 104 0.47 4.31 15.43
N GLY A 105 0.39 4.99 14.29
CA GLY A 105 1.29 6.10 13.95
C GLY A 105 0.93 6.81 12.64
N LYS A 106 1.90 7.48 11.99
CA LYS A 106 1.61 8.23 10.76
C LYS A 106 1.36 7.31 9.56
N VAL A 107 0.22 7.50 8.88
CA VAL A 107 -0.13 6.90 7.57
C VAL A 107 -0.69 8.00 6.68
N LEU A 108 -0.22 8.08 5.44
CA LEU A 108 -0.68 9.04 4.44
C LEU A 108 -1.87 8.47 3.66
N PHE A 109 -2.83 9.33 3.32
CA PHE A 109 -4.07 8.97 2.62
C PHE A 109 -4.29 9.88 1.39
N PRO A 110 -3.54 9.69 0.30
CA PRO A 110 -3.72 10.50 -0.90
C PRO A 110 -5.15 10.35 -1.45
N LYS A 111 -5.82 11.48 -1.69
CA LYS A 111 -7.19 11.53 -2.24
C LYS A 111 -7.22 11.51 -3.75
N SER A 112 -6.07 11.69 -4.40
CA SER A 112 -5.93 11.69 -5.85
C SER A 112 -4.61 11.03 -6.28
N PHE A 113 -4.54 10.62 -7.54
CA PHE A 113 -3.26 10.14 -8.11
C PHE A 113 -2.20 11.23 -8.11
N THR A 114 -2.58 12.49 -8.29
CA THR A 114 -1.66 13.63 -8.21
C THR A 114 -1.05 13.77 -6.81
N GLU A 115 -1.86 13.65 -5.75
CA GLU A 115 -1.34 13.66 -4.38
C GLU A 115 -0.40 12.49 -4.10
N LEU A 116 -0.72 11.29 -4.60
CA LEU A 116 0.16 10.13 -4.49
C LEU A 116 1.52 10.39 -5.17
N GLU A 117 1.50 10.95 -6.37
CA GLU A 117 2.72 11.29 -7.11
C GLU A 117 3.54 12.37 -6.41
N ASN A 118 2.90 13.36 -5.78
CA ASN A 118 3.62 14.38 -5.02
C ASN A 118 4.35 13.78 -3.80
N ILE A 119 3.73 12.81 -3.10
CA ILE A 119 4.42 12.07 -2.02
C ILE A 119 5.68 11.37 -2.52
N PHE A 120 5.68 10.90 -3.77
CA PHE A 120 6.88 10.31 -4.37
C PHE A 120 7.90 11.37 -4.81
N LYS A 121 7.46 12.51 -5.33
CA LYS A 121 8.35 13.59 -5.81
C LYS A 121 9.04 14.37 -4.70
N ASP A 122 8.29 14.78 -3.67
CA ASP A 122 8.78 15.64 -2.58
C ASP A 122 9.96 15.02 -1.82
N GLU A 123 10.16 13.71 -2.00
CA GLU A 123 11.11 12.87 -1.27
C GLU A 123 12.18 12.25 -2.20
N MET A 124 12.19 12.60 -3.49
CA MET A 124 13.24 12.23 -4.46
C MET A 124 14.24 13.38 -4.72
N ILE A 125 14.09 14.50 -4.00
CA ILE A 125 15.02 15.65 -3.98
C ILE A 125 16.02 15.45 -2.83
#